data_AF-A0A3A6EUF8-F1
#
_entry.id   AF-A0A3A6EUF8-F1
#
_cell.length_a   1.000
_cell.length_b   1.000
_cell.length_c   1.000
_cell.angle_alpha   90.00
_cell.angle_beta   90.00
_cell.angle_gamma   90.00
#
_symmetry.space_group_name_H-M   'P 1'
#
loop_
_entity.id
_entity.type
_entity.pdbx_description
1 polymer ?
#
loop_
_entity_poly.entity_id
_entity_poly.type
_entity_poly.pdbx_seq_one_letter_code
_entity_poly.pdbx_strand_id
1 'polypeptide(L)'
;MKLHKLIQRASAAVVASAMILSVTLPTLAAAPDGTGNAAAADMLSLTNGTAALSEEDEGQDTGITVNDQRVLVNSTKVDNIRIQYTGGTDVSTLTILQAVAGDLTIKVDPTIAGYVDVVMKTESGAAVGGKLTVTGAHNVTITGETMAADRADIGDISGDLTLIATGEGGMAIRQWISVCVSSNSGEKAIYVGSNRETEQFESRMGDPFVCRSWYPSEAYISVRKATTYPVTVHGGKLSNSENNTTFYKGETVRVKTSRPEKGLKFNRWFFPADVETTDDPTGTAFFFTMPDHAVEVTANWELYTGSEPTVFWEYYTYSGLLTPDNTPQNPADMSNMTVSYDSASRAYTVDLKDDLWSSVDFKGNENPNIEVKGELGNSVHISGANNVSIDIDSQERRTDLNVDCAGTLRLENKTGKSPLKLKLTYKQAEGVGYTVVLDGEKLEEAPAYENAIVSLNESLTIIPDISDPIPDDSGAGGDSSDAAGALVAAAVAGAAVFGGYTIITELMLQDLLPEGAAIPKNQAQLAKLVWQTAGFPEPENASAFANMTDPETAKAAQWCVEQGYLDADFDPDRWTPKFKVIQTWNKAFPKQ
;
A
#
# COMPACT_ATOMS: atom_id res chain seq x y z
N MET A 1 -57.53 -20.91 -24.50
CA MET A 1 -57.71 -22.02 -23.53
C MET A 1 -56.60 -21.88 -22.48
N LYS A 2 -56.89 -21.22 -21.34
CA LYS A 2 -56.90 -21.76 -19.96
C LYS A 2 -55.56 -22.42 -19.56
N LEU A 3 -54.66 -21.80 -18.78
CA LEU A 3 -54.72 -21.34 -17.37
C LEU A 3 -54.92 -22.47 -16.35
N HIS A 4 -53.85 -22.81 -15.62
CA HIS A 4 -53.72 -23.32 -14.23
C HIS A 4 -52.30 -23.93 -14.11
N LYS A 5 -51.43 -23.69 -13.11
CA LYS A 5 -51.52 -23.09 -11.78
C LYS A 5 -50.10 -22.68 -11.35
N LEU A 6 -50.00 -21.55 -10.67
CA LEU A 6 -48.82 -20.99 -10.01
C LEU A 6 -49.00 -21.20 -8.48
N ILE A 7 -47.90 -21.12 -7.70
CA ILE A 7 -47.81 -20.83 -6.24
C ILE A 7 -47.92 -22.12 -5.36
N GLN A 8 -46.99 -22.44 -4.44
CA GLN A 8 -46.58 -21.59 -3.30
C GLN A 8 -45.22 -21.95 -2.65
N ARG A 9 -44.48 -20.88 -2.29
CA ARG A 9 -43.28 -20.78 -1.42
C ARG A 9 -43.53 -21.31 0.00
N ALA A 10 -42.46 -21.65 0.74
CA ALA A 10 -42.01 -20.86 1.91
C ALA A 10 -40.82 -21.50 2.64
N SER A 11 -39.92 -20.61 3.06
CA SER A 11 -38.77 -20.77 3.93
C SER A 11 -39.12 -21.30 5.33
N ALA A 12 -38.16 -21.96 5.98
CA ALA A 12 -38.05 -21.97 7.45
C ALA A 12 -36.60 -22.18 7.88
N ALA A 13 -35.98 -21.11 8.36
CA ALA A 13 -34.84 -21.15 9.27
C ALA A 13 -35.39 -21.00 10.69
N VAL A 14 -35.03 -21.90 11.61
CA VAL A 14 -35.03 -21.63 13.05
C VAL A 14 -33.82 -22.32 13.69
N VAL A 15 -33.08 -21.49 14.41
CA VAL A 15 -31.94 -21.73 15.28
C VAL A 15 -32.32 -22.63 16.48
N ALA A 16 -31.47 -23.59 16.82
CA ALA A 16 -31.36 -24.11 18.18
C ALA A 16 -29.93 -24.60 18.47
N SER A 17 -29.20 -23.79 19.22
CA SER A 17 -27.92 -24.11 19.85
C SER A 17 -28.10 -25.19 20.94
N ALA A 18 -27.11 -26.09 21.06
CA ALA A 18 -26.41 -26.46 22.31
C ALA A 18 -25.97 -27.94 22.36
N MET A 19 -24.82 -28.13 23.03
CA MET A 19 -24.27 -29.35 23.61
C MET A 19 -23.20 -30.10 22.81
N ILE A 20 -21.99 -29.52 22.88
CA ILE A 20 -20.76 -30.14 23.41
C ILE A 20 -20.88 -31.64 23.70
N LEU A 21 -20.11 -32.45 22.98
CA LEU A 21 -19.49 -33.63 23.57
C LEU A 21 -18.13 -33.90 22.91
N SER A 22 -17.11 -33.53 23.67
CA SER A 22 -15.73 -33.98 23.54
C SER A 22 -15.65 -35.51 23.49
N VAL A 23 -14.94 -36.06 22.52
CA VAL A 23 -14.21 -37.32 22.71
C VAL A 23 -12.84 -37.22 22.04
N THR A 24 -11.88 -36.97 22.91
CA THR A 24 -10.44 -37.27 22.87
C THR A 24 -9.94 -38.25 21.81
N LEU A 25 -8.89 -37.84 21.09
CA LEU A 25 -7.85 -38.72 20.51
C LEU A 25 -7.27 -39.67 21.57
N PRO A 26 -6.76 -40.84 21.14
CA PRO A 26 -5.56 -41.40 21.72
C PRO A 26 -4.47 -41.54 20.65
N THR A 27 -3.48 -40.66 20.80
CA THR A 27 -2.05 -40.97 20.94
C THR A 27 -1.49 -42.23 20.25
N LEU A 28 -0.62 -41.93 19.28
CA LEU A 28 0.52 -42.71 18.79
C LEU A 28 1.25 -43.51 19.89
N ALA A 29 1.43 -44.81 19.68
CA ALA A 29 2.50 -45.59 20.33
C ALA A 29 2.89 -46.84 19.53
N ALA A 30 4.16 -46.84 19.11
CA ALA A 30 5.11 -47.95 19.03
C ALA A 30 4.66 -49.31 18.45
N ALA A 31 5.25 -49.66 17.30
CA ALA A 31 5.60 -51.05 16.96
C ALA A 31 6.70 -51.55 17.95
N PRO A 32 6.89 -52.88 18.16
CA PRO A 32 7.44 -53.71 17.08
C PRO A 32 7.08 -55.24 17.09
N ASP A 33 7.52 -55.92 16.02
CA ASP A 33 7.85 -57.36 15.84
C ASP A 33 6.76 -58.44 15.71
N GLY A 34 6.82 -59.23 14.61
CA GLY A 34 6.28 -60.59 14.59
C GLY A 34 5.80 -61.11 13.23
N THR A 35 6.68 -61.83 12.52
CA THR A 35 6.45 -62.60 11.28
C THR A 35 5.19 -63.49 11.25
N GLY A 36 4.47 -63.48 10.12
CA GLY A 36 3.47 -64.51 9.77
C GLY A 36 2.82 -64.27 8.40
N ASN A 37 3.20 -65.05 7.40
CA ASN A 37 2.70 -64.98 6.02
C ASN A 37 1.22 -65.42 5.86
N ALA A 38 0.56 -64.74 4.91
CA ALA A 38 -0.50 -65.20 4.00
C ALA A 38 -1.88 -65.60 4.56
N ALA A 39 -2.91 -64.84 4.20
CA ALA A 39 -3.87 -65.21 3.15
C ALA A 39 -4.89 -64.08 2.93
N ALA A 40 -5.44 -64.09 1.72
CA ALA A 40 -6.34 -63.10 1.14
C ALA A 40 -7.72 -63.01 1.80
N ALA A 41 -8.41 -61.92 1.42
CA ALA A 41 -9.83 -61.62 1.62
C ALA A 41 -10.22 -61.19 3.04
N ASP A 42 -10.44 -59.88 3.23
CA ASP A 42 -11.79 -59.33 3.45
C ASP A 42 -11.65 -57.87 3.94
N MET A 43 -11.99 -56.91 3.08
CA MET A 43 -12.45 -55.59 3.55
C MET A 43 -13.22 -54.88 2.42
N LEU A 44 -14.46 -55.30 2.24
CA LEU A 44 -15.49 -54.46 1.65
C LEU A 44 -15.95 -53.41 2.66
N SER A 45 -16.17 -52.20 2.15
CA SER A 45 -16.95 -51.09 2.70
C SER A 45 -16.26 -50.14 3.69
N LEU A 46 -15.87 -48.97 3.17
CA LEU A 46 -16.49 -47.71 3.56
C LEU A 46 -16.59 -46.80 2.33
N THR A 47 -17.82 -46.36 2.09
CA THR A 47 -18.39 -45.71 0.90
C THR A 47 -17.93 -44.26 0.68
N ASN A 48 -17.38 -43.99 -0.51
CA ASN A 48 -17.62 -42.74 -1.25
C ASN A 48 -18.26 -43.14 -2.59
N GLY A 49 -19.39 -42.52 -2.94
CA GLY A 49 -20.31 -42.96 -3.99
C GLY A 49 -19.65 -43.16 -5.35
N THR A 50 -19.37 -44.41 -5.70
CA THR A 50 -19.06 -44.82 -7.07
C THR A 50 -20.39 -44.91 -7.80
N ALA A 51 -20.67 -43.97 -8.69
CA ALA A 51 -21.74 -44.17 -9.67
C ALA A 51 -21.27 -45.31 -10.59
N ALA A 52 -21.87 -46.49 -10.44
CA ALA A 52 -21.69 -47.54 -11.43
C ALA A 52 -22.28 -47.01 -12.75
N LEU A 53 -21.42 -46.72 -13.72
CA LEU A 53 -21.83 -46.35 -15.07
C LEU A 53 -22.70 -47.49 -15.61
N SER A 54 -23.87 -47.15 -16.14
CA SER A 54 -24.82 -48.15 -16.63
C SER A 54 -24.35 -48.70 -17.98
N GLU A 55 -24.82 -49.88 -18.39
CA GLU A 55 -24.54 -50.42 -19.74
C GLU A 55 -25.05 -49.48 -20.86
N GLU A 56 -25.94 -48.53 -20.55
CA GLU A 56 -26.43 -47.51 -21.49
C GLU A 56 -25.42 -46.36 -21.71
N ASP A 57 -24.45 -46.17 -20.81
CA ASP A 57 -23.43 -45.11 -20.92
C ASP A 57 -22.20 -45.54 -21.73
N GLU A 58 -22.12 -46.82 -22.16
CA GLU A 58 -20.97 -47.36 -22.88
C GLU A 58 -20.71 -46.65 -24.22
N GLY A 59 -19.46 -46.26 -24.46
CA GLY A 59 -19.07 -45.60 -25.71
C GLY A 59 -19.52 -44.14 -25.81
N GLN A 60 -20.16 -43.57 -24.79
CA GLN A 60 -20.48 -42.15 -24.72
C GLN A 60 -19.19 -41.31 -24.57
N ASP A 61 -19.19 -40.12 -25.18
CA ASP A 61 -18.10 -39.16 -25.07
C ASP A 61 -18.04 -38.59 -23.64
N THR A 62 -16.87 -38.68 -23.00
CA THR A 62 -16.69 -38.15 -21.64
C THR A 62 -16.42 -36.65 -21.63
N GLY A 63 -16.33 -36.00 -22.80
CA GLY A 63 -15.93 -34.59 -22.90
C GLY A 63 -14.44 -34.37 -22.60
N ILE A 64 -13.62 -35.42 -22.64
CA ILE A 64 -12.17 -35.34 -22.39
C ILE A 64 -11.44 -35.77 -23.65
N THR A 65 -10.36 -35.07 -23.99
CA THR A 65 -9.46 -35.48 -25.07
C THR A 65 -8.05 -35.71 -24.55
N VAL A 66 -7.41 -36.75 -25.06
CA VAL A 66 -5.99 -37.08 -24.85
C VAL A 66 -5.31 -37.03 -26.22
N ASN A 67 -4.31 -36.18 -26.39
CA ASN A 67 -3.63 -35.92 -27.67
C ASN A 67 -4.62 -35.70 -28.83
N ASP A 68 -5.63 -34.85 -28.58
CA ASP A 68 -6.73 -34.50 -29.49
C ASP A 68 -7.63 -35.69 -29.92
N GLN A 69 -7.49 -36.86 -29.29
CA GLN A 69 -8.39 -38.00 -29.43
C GLN A 69 -9.37 -38.09 -28.25
N ARG A 70 -10.64 -38.40 -28.55
CA ARG A 70 -11.70 -38.46 -27.54
C ARG A 70 -11.54 -39.66 -26.62
N VAL A 71 -11.82 -39.43 -25.35
CA VAL A 71 -12.00 -40.49 -24.35
C VAL A 71 -13.48 -40.84 -24.32
N LEU A 72 -13.80 -42.12 -24.56
CA LEU A 72 -15.14 -42.65 -24.39
C LEU A 72 -15.26 -43.40 -23.07
N VAL A 73 -16.48 -43.51 -22.53
CA VAL A 73 -16.77 -44.38 -21.39
C VAL A 73 -16.30 -45.81 -21.71
N ASN A 74 -15.53 -46.42 -20.79
CA ASN A 74 -14.83 -47.71 -20.92
C ASN A 74 -13.60 -47.75 -21.86
N SER A 75 -13.12 -46.61 -22.35
CA SER A 75 -11.83 -46.57 -23.05
C SER A 75 -10.70 -47.03 -22.12
N THR A 76 -9.97 -48.06 -22.55
CA THR A 76 -8.76 -48.54 -21.85
C THR A 76 -7.47 -48.01 -22.48
N LYS A 77 -7.57 -47.47 -23.71
CA LYS A 77 -6.43 -46.99 -24.48
C LYS A 77 -6.85 -45.90 -25.48
N VAL A 78 -6.16 -44.76 -25.48
CA VAL A 78 -6.35 -43.63 -26.42
C VAL A 78 -4.97 -43.15 -26.87
N ASP A 79 -4.76 -42.90 -28.16
CA ASP A 79 -3.45 -42.53 -28.74
C ASP A 79 -2.26 -43.39 -28.27
N ASN A 80 -2.46 -44.70 -28.21
CA ASN A 80 -1.49 -45.65 -27.64
C ASN A 80 -1.16 -45.51 -26.14
N ILE A 81 -1.87 -44.65 -25.42
CA ILE A 81 -1.74 -44.43 -23.99
C ILE A 81 -2.81 -45.23 -23.25
N ARG A 82 -2.40 -46.08 -22.31
CA ARG A 82 -3.33 -46.79 -21.41
C ARG A 82 -3.93 -45.81 -20.41
N ILE A 83 -5.25 -45.83 -20.32
CA ILE A 83 -6.02 -44.93 -19.47
C ILE A 83 -7.10 -45.70 -18.72
N GLN A 84 -7.63 -45.08 -17.67
CA GLN A 84 -8.84 -45.50 -16.98
C GLN A 84 -9.66 -44.25 -16.67
N TYR A 85 -10.90 -44.21 -17.17
CA TYR A 85 -11.88 -43.20 -16.79
C TYR A 85 -12.82 -43.77 -15.74
N THR A 86 -13.04 -43.01 -14.66
CA THR A 86 -14.01 -43.33 -13.61
C THR A 86 -14.97 -42.17 -13.48
N GLY A 87 -16.24 -42.39 -13.82
CA GLY A 87 -17.29 -41.39 -13.64
C GLY A 87 -17.63 -41.20 -12.16
N GLY A 88 -17.87 -39.96 -11.75
CA GLY A 88 -18.33 -39.62 -10.40
C GLY A 88 -19.56 -38.72 -10.46
N THR A 89 -20.33 -38.69 -9.36
CA THR A 89 -21.52 -37.82 -9.26
C THR A 89 -21.15 -36.35 -9.16
N ASP A 90 -20.01 -36.05 -8.55
CA ASP A 90 -19.53 -34.68 -8.31
C ASP A 90 -18.25 -34.38 -9.10
N VAL A 91 -17.28 -35.30 -9.13
CA VAL A 91 -16.03 -35.16 -9.89
C VAL A 91 -15.68 -36.51 -10.51
N SER A 92 -15.36 -36.52 -11.80
CA SER A 92 -14.86 -37.71 -12.51
C SER A 92 -13.33 -37.76 -12.48
N THR A 93 -12.73 -38.93 -12.69
CA THR A 93 -11.26 -39.08 -12.71
C THR A 93 -10.79 -39.72 -14.01
N LEU A 94 -9.81 -39.09 -14.66
CA LEU A 94 -9.00 -39.68 -15.72
C LEU A 94 -7.64 -40.08 -15.15
N THR A 95 -7.37 -41.38 -15.14
CA THR A 95 -6.08 -41.94 -14.73
C THR A 95 -5.27 -42.37 -15.94
N ILE A 96 -4.04 -41.86 -16.06
CA ILE A 96 -3.05 -42.32 -17.04
C ILE A 96 -2.22 -43.43 -16.41
N LEU A 97 -2.25 -44.62 -17.01
CA LEU A 97 -1.73 -45.86 -16.41
C LEU A 97 -0.31 -46.24 -16.87
N GLN A 98 0.35 -45.38 -17.65
CA GLN A 98 1.69 -45.64 -18.18
C GLN A 98 2.49 -44.36 -18.39
N ALA A 99 3.82 -44.45 -18.33
CA ALA A 99 4.70 -43.36 -18.74
C ALA A 99 4.51 -43.00 -20.23
N VAL A 100 4.65 -41.71 -20.55
CA VAL A 100 4.55 -41.17 -21.91
C VAL A 100 5.92 -40.62 -22.31
N ALA A 101 6.55 -41.17 -23.34
CA ALA A 101 7.90 -40.77 -23.74
C ALA A 101 7.99 -39.37 -24.39
N GLY A 102 6.90 -38.91 -25.01
CA GLY A 102 6.82 -37.61 -25.69
C GLY A 102 5.85 -36.66 -24.98
N ASP A 103 5.18 -35.83 -25.76
CA ASP A 103 4.20 -34.85 -25.26
C ASP A 103 2.89 -35.53 -24.85
N LEU A 104 2.25 -34.99 -23.81
CA LEU A 104 0.94 -35.41 -23.33
C LEU A 104 0.03 -34.18 -23.24
N THR A 105 -1.05 -34.17 -24.01
CA THR A 105 -2.07 -33.11 -23.98
C THR A 105 -3.39 -33.67 -23.50
N ILE A 106 -3.95 -33.09 -22.44
CA ILE A 106 -5.26 -33.42 -21.89
C ILE A 106 -6.11 -32.16 -21.89
N LYS A 107 -7.26 -32.18 -22.56
CA LYS A 107 -8.20 -31.06 -22.56
C LYS A 107 -9.56 -31.56 -22.09
N VAL A 108 -10.12 -30.87 -21.11
CA VAL A 108 -11.48 -31.06 -20.60
C VAL A 108 -12.39 -30.07 -21.31
N ASP A 109 -13.53 -30.54 -21.79
CA ASP A 109 -14.54 -29.69 -22.43
C ASP A 109 -15.02 -28.61 -21.44
N PRO A 110 -15.15 -27.34 -21.85
CA PRO A 110 -15.59 -26.25 -20.98
C PRO A 110 -16.92 -26.50 -20.26
N THR A 111 -17.81 -27.33 -20.80
CA THR A 111 -19.11 -27.69 -20.19
C THR A 111 -18.98 -28.52 -18.93
N ILE A 112 -17.88 -29.26 -18.79
CA ILE A 112 -17.55 -30.10 -17.62
C ILE A 112 -16.22 -29.69 -16.97
N ALA A 113 -15.67 -28.53 -17.36
CA ALA A 113 -14.44 -28.01 -16.81
C ALA A 113 -14.59 -27.78 -15.30
N GLY A 114 -13.56 -28.18 -14.56
CA GLY A 114 -13.56 -28.16 -13.10
C GLY A 114 -14.34 -29.30 -12.43
N TYR A 115 -14.77 -30.31 -13.17
CA TYR A 115 -15.36 -31.55 -12.64
C TYR A 115 -14.59 -32.82 -13.04
N VAL A 116 -13.34 -32.68 -13.47
CA VAL A 116 -12.49 -33.80 -13.90
C VAL A 116 -11.12 -33.72 -13.24
N ASP A 117 -10.79 -34.72 -12.44
CA ASP A 117 -9.45 -34.93 -11.90
C ASP A 117 -8.57 -35.69 -12.89
N VAL A 118 -7.32 -35.26 -13.03
CA VAL A 118 -6.31 -35.92 -13.85
C VAL A 118 -5.24 -36.49 -12.94
N VAL A 119 -5.05 -37.82 -13.00
CA VAL A 119 -4.09 -38.53 -12.15
C VAL A 119 -3.13 -39.35 -13.02
N MET A 120 -1.85 -39.29 -12.70
CA MET A 120 -0.83 -40.12 -13.32
C MET A 120 0.24 -40.47 -12.29
N LYS A 121 0.60 -41.75 -12.23
CA LYS A 121 1.70 -42.23 -11.40
C LYS A 121 2.53 -43.24 -12.15
N THR A 122 3.84 -43.04 -12.18
CA THR A 122 4.79 -44.00 -12.73
C THR A 122 5.80 -44.40 -11.65
N GLU A 123 6.13 -45.68 -11.61
CA GLU A 123 7.08 -46.23 -10.62
C GLU A 123 8.54 -46.10 -11.05
N SER A 124 8.79 -45.84 -12.34
CA SER A 124 10.13 -45.62 -12.85
C SER A 124 10.17 -44.60 -13.98
N GLY A 125 11.29 -43.87 -14.07
CA GLY A 125 11.57 -42.88 -15.08
C GLY A 125 10.75 -41.60 -14.95
N ALA A 126 10.61 -40.87 -16.05
CA ALA A 126 9.73 -39.71 -16.13
C ALA A 126 8.28 -40.16 -16.31
N ALA A 127 7.33 -39.44 -15.71
CA ALA A 127 5.92 -39.65 -16.03
C ALA A 127 5.63 -39.20 -17.47
N VAL A 128 6.00 -37.96 -17.81
CA VAL A 128 5.96 -37.42 -19.18
C VAL A 128 7.38 -37.01 -19.59
N GLY A 129 7.88 -37.58 -20.69
CA GLY A 129 9.22 -37.28 -21.21
C GLY A 129 9.33 -35.96 -21.95
N GLY A 130 8.20 -35.45 -22.46
CA GLY A 130 8.08 -34.16 -23.15
C GLY A 130 7.24 -33.12 -22.39
N LYS A 131 6.48 -32.34 -23.14
CA LYS A 131 5.60 -31.30 -22.62
C LYS A 131 4.27 -31.89 -22.13
N LEU A 132 3.93 -31.63 -20.88
CA LEU A 132 2.61 -31.87 -20.31
C LEU A 132 1.71 -30.65 -20.54
N THR A 133 0.55 -30.82 -21.14
CA THR A 133 -0.49 -29.79 -21.26
C THR A 133 -1.77 -30.30 -20.64
N VAL A 134 -2.32 -29.59 -19.65
CA VAL A 134 -3.62 -29.92 -19.06
C VAL A 134 -4.48 -28.67 -19.03
N THR A 135 -5.73 -28.75 -19.50
CA THR A 135 -6.64 -27.59 -19.50
C THR A 135 -8.04 -27.97 -19.02
N GLY A 136 -8.61 -27.14 -18.13
CA GLY A 136 -9.99 -27.27 -17.63
C GLY A 136 -10.20 -28.35 -16.58
N ALA A 137 -9.12 -28.90 -16.00
CA ALA A 137 -9.19 -29.91 -14.96
C ALA A 137 -9.62 -29.32 -13.61
N HIS A 138 -10.17 -30.16 -12.74
CA HIS A 138 -10.37 -29.86 -11.34
C HIS A 138 -9.06 -30.01 -10.58
N ASN A 139 -8.65 -31.22 -10.21
CA ASN A 139 -7.33 -31.49 -9.66
C ASN A 139 -6.41 -32.12 -10.71
N VAL A 140 -5.11 -31.86 -10.58
CA VAL A 140 -4.08 -32.50 -11.42
C VAL A 140 -2.98 -33.04 -10.52
N THR A 141 -2.77 -34.34 -10.53
CA THR A 141 -1.70 -35.01 -9.78
C THR A 141 -0.85 -35.87 -10.70
N ILE A 142 0.40 -35.46 -10.93
CA ILE A 142 1.35 -36.20 -11.78
C ILE A 142 2.58 -36.57 -10.96
N THR A 143 2.88 -37.85 -10.90
CA THR A 143 4.01 -38.40 -10.14
C THR A 143 4.88 -39.26 -11.04
N GLY A 144 6.17 -38.95 -11.13
CA GLY A 144 7.17 -39.82 -11.72
C GLY A 144 8.35 -40.04 -10.79
N GLU A 145 9.21 -41.01 -11.11
CA GLU A 145 10.43 -41.26 -10.35
C GLU A 145 11.42 -40.11 -10.56
N THR A 146 11.75 -39.80 -11.81
CA THR A 146 12.77 -38.77 -12.12
C THR A 146 12.19 -37.37 -12.31
N MET A 147 10.98 -37.28 -12.82
CA MET A 147 10.24 -36.04 -13.04
C MET A 147 8.76 -36.31 -13.36
N ALA A 148 7.91 -35.32 -13.10
CA ALA A 148 6.53 -35.33 -13.58
C ALA A 148 6.48 -35.02 -15.09
N ALA A 149 7.20 -33.98 -15.54
CA ALA A 149 7.34 -33.65 -16.96
C ALA A 149 8.65 -32.89 -17.27
N ASP A 150 9.08 -32.82 -18.54
CA ASP A 150 10.19 -31.94 -18.93
C ASP A 150 9.76 -30.46 -18.88
N ARG A 151 8.54 -30.18 -19.36
CA ARG A 151 7.86 -28.87 -19.38
C ARG A 151 6.39 -29.05 -19.05
N ALA A 152 5.74 -28.04 -18.48
CA ALA A 152 4.31 -28.12 -18.18
C ALA A 152 3.55 -26.82 -18.47
N ASP A 153 2.40 -26.94 -19.14
CA ASP A 153 1.40 -25.89 -19.35
C ASP A 153 0.08 -26.33 -18.74
N ILE A 154 -0.24 -25.79 -17.56
CA ILE A 154 -1.46 -26.11 -16.82
C ILE A 154 -2.40 -24.91 -16.90
N GLY A 155 -3.52 -25.06 -17.59
CA GLY A 155 -4.49 -24.00 -17.86
C GLY A 155 -5.83 -24.22 -17.15
N ASP A 156 -6.41 -23.15 -16.64
CA ASP A 156 -7.77 -23.11 -16.09
C ASP A 156 -8.04 -24.22 -15.06
N ILE A 157 -7.12 -24.39 -14.10
CA ILE A 157 -7.28 -25.36 -13.01
C ILE A 157 -8.19 -24.78 -11.92
N SER A 158 -9.27 -25.47 -11.58
CA SER A 158 -10.21 -25.01 -10.54
C SER A 158 -9.88 -25.55 -9.14
N GLY A 159 -9.32 -26.76 -9.07
CA GLY A 159 -8.86 -27.43 -7.85
C GLY A 159 -7.35 -27.28 -7.65
N ASP A 160 -6.70 -28.33 -7.15
CA ASP A 160 -5.30 -28.31 -6.75
C ASP A 160 -4.40 -28.97 -7.80
N LEU A 161 -3.20 -28.41 -7.98
CA LEU A 161 -2.12 -28.98 -8.77
C LEU A 161 -1.09 -29.62 -7.84
N THR A 162 -0.61 -30.82 -8.17
CA THR A 162 0.52 -31.47 -7.51
C THR A 162 1.39 -32.19 -8.54
N LEU A 163 2.67 -31.84 -8.60
CA LEU A 163 3.67 -32.44 -9.48
C LEU A 163 4.82 -32.96 -8.63
N ILE A 164 5.19 -34.24 -8.81
CA ILE A 164 6.12 -34.93 -7.92
C ILE A 164 7.18 -35.71 -8.72
N ALA A 165 8.44 -35.55 -8.34
CA ALA A 165 9.54 -36.45 -8.63
C ALA A 165 9.91 -37.21 -7.34
N THR A 166 9.74 -38.53 -7.30
CA THR A 166 9.94 -39.33 -6.07
C THR A 166 11.35 -39.84 -5.88
N GLY A 167 12.14 -39.89 -6.95
CA GLY A 167 13.52 -40.37 -6.96
C GLY A 167 14.49 -39.32 -6.42
N GLU A 168 15.59 -39.80 -5.85
CA GLU A 168 16.63 -38.94 -5.29
C GLU A 168 17.25 -38.05 -6.40
N GLY A 169 17.31 -36.74 -6.15
CA GLY A 169 17.79 -35.75 -7.14
C GLY A 169 16.85 -35.53 -8.33
N GLY A 170 15.63 -36.05 -8.28
CA GLY A 170 14.58 -35.76 -9.26
C GLY A 170 14.11 -34.30 -9.19
N MET A 171 13.60 -33.79 -10.30
CA MET A 171 12.97 -32.46 -10.38
C MET A 171 11.54 -32.64 -10.87
N ALA A 172 10.55 -32.03 -10.24
CA ALA A 172 9.15 -32.16 -10.66
C ALA A 172 8.99 -31.74 -12.13
N ILE A 173 9.59 -30.61 -12.49
CA ILE A 173 9.70 -30.08 -13.86
C ILE A 173 11.16 -29.70 -14.12
N ARG A 174 11.73 -30.13 -15.25
CA ARG A 174 13.15 -29.88 -15.58
C ARG A 174 13.44 -28.51 -16.16
N GLN A 175 12.47 -27.95 -16.88
CA GLN A 175 12.64 -26.71 -17.64
C GLN A 175 11.70 -25.65 -17.07
N TRP A 176 10.65 -25.31 -17.80
CA TRP A 176 9.74 -24.24 -17.45
C TRP A 176 8.33 -24.80 -17.21
N ILE A 177 7.60 -24.15 -16.31
CA ILE A 177 6.18 -24.41 -16.04
C ILE A 177 5.39 -23.13 -16.20
N SER A 178 4.18 -23.25 -16.76
CA SER A 178 3.11 -22.25 -16.67
C SER A 178 1.92 -22.84 -15.94
N VAL A 179 1.37 -22.11 -14.96
CA VAL A 179 0.15 -22.50 -14.25
C VAL A 179 -0.82 -21.32 -14.26
N CYS A 180 -2.04 -21.56 -14.74
CA CYS A 180 -3.17 -20.65 -14.67
C CYS A 180 -4.29 -21.28 -13.84
N VAL A 181 -4.72 -20.58 -12.79
CA VAL A 181 -5.87 -20.99 -11.96
C VAL A 181 -7.15 -20.41 -12.54
N SER A 182 -8.27 -21.08 -12.34
CA SER A 182 -9.57 -20.57 -12.78
C SER A 182 -9.94 -19.32 -11.98
N SER A 183 -10.55 -18.30 -12.60
CA SER A 183 -10.97 -17.08 -11.88
C SER A 183 -11.95 -17.35 -10.74
N ASN A 184 -12.70 -18.46 -10.83
CA ASN A 184 -13.67 -18.87 -9.81
C ASN A 184 -13.07 -19.77 -8.71
N SER A 185 -11.79 -20.16 -8.80
CA SER A 185 -11.18 -21.06 -7.82
C SER A 185 -10.86 -20.40 -6.47
N GLY A 186 -11.02 -19.07 -6.41
CA GLY A 186 -10.49 -18.26 -5.34
C GLY A 186 -8.96 -18.22 -5.35
N GLU A 187 -8.41 -17.50 -4.39
CA GLU A 187 -6.98 -17.35 -4.21
C GLU A 187 -6.31 -18.66 -3.75
N LYS A 188 -5.13 -18.92 -4.31
CA LYS A 188 -4.27 -20.07 -4.04
C LYS A 188 -2.83 -19.63 -3.83
N ALA A 189 -1.99 -20.55 -3.37
CA ALA A 189 -0.55 -20.34 -3.25
C ALA A 189 0.21 -21.47 -3.95
N ILE A 190 1.37 -21.12 -4.48
CA ILE A 190 2.38 -22.03 -5.00
C ILE A 190 3.32 -22.39 -3.87
N TYR A 191 3.56 -23.70 -3.71
CA TYR A 191 4.56 -24.25 -2.82
C TYR A 191 5.53 -25.12 -3.61
N VAL A 192 6.81 -25.02 -3.27
CA VAL A 192 7.89 -25.81 -3.89
C VAL A 192 8.82 -26.38 -2.82
N GLY A 193 9.38 -27.56 -3.06
CA GLY A 193 10.41 -28.12 -2.19
C GLY A 193 10.79 -29.54 -2.57
N SER A 194 11.63 -30.19 -1.77
CA SER A 194 12.01 -31.58 -2.03
C SER A 194 10.85 -32.57 -1.84
N ASN A 195 9.90 -32.24 -0.96
CA ASN A 195 8.67 -32.97 -0.73
C ASN A 195 7.63 -32.06 -0.06
N ARG A 196 6.46 -32.61 0.27
CA ARG A 196 5.36 -31.89 0.93
C ARG A 196 5.71 -31.40 2.35
N GLU A 197 6.56 -32.09 3.08
CA GLU A 197 6.90 -31.73 4.47
C GLU A 197 7.91 -30.57 4.54
N THR A 198 8.75 -30.44 3.51
CA THR A 198 9.80 -29.41 3.41
C THR A 198 9.45 -28.31 2.42
N GLU A 199 8.21 -28.26 1.94
CA GLU A 199 7.81 -27.27 0.95
C GLU A 199 7.82 -25.86 1.55
N GLN A 200 8.18 -24.89 0.73
CA GLN A 200 8.22 -23.48 1.08
C GLN A 200 7.24 -22.73 0.20
N PHE A 201 6.66 -21.68 0.77
CA PHE A 201 5.86 -20.75 0.01
C PHE A 201 6.74 -20.09 -1.06
N GLU A 202 6.24 -20.09 -2.29
CA GLU A 202 6.96 -19.55 -3.43
C GLU A 202 6.24 -18.31 -3.97
N SER A 203 4.90 -18.37 -4.12
CA SER A 203 4.14 -17.24 -4.63
C SER A 203 2.65 -17.37 -4.40
N ARG A 204 1.97 -16.23 -4.34
CA ARG A 204 0.51 -16.11 -4.31
C ARG A 204 -0.06 -16.14 -5.73
N MET A 205 -1.19 -16.80 -5.91
CA MET A 205 -1.95 -16.86 -7.17
C MET A 205 -3.39 -16.41 -6.92
N GLY A 206 -3.83 -15.34 -7.57
CA GLY A 206 -5.12 -14.70 -7.32
C GLY A 206 -5.10 -13.20 -7.64
N ASP A 207 -6.27 -12.56 -7.64
CA ASP A 207 -6.51 -11.18 -8.11
C ASP A 207 -5.40 -10.18 -7.69
N PRO A 208 -4.69 -9.54 -8.65
CA PRO A 208 -4.97 -9.51 -10.09
C PRO A 208 -4.31 -10.60 -10.94
N PHE A 209 -3.53 -11.51 -10.36
CA PHE A 209 -2.63 -12.40 -11.09
C PHE A 209 -3.11 -13.86 -11.16
N VAL A 210 -3.56 -14.28 -12.34
CA VAL A 210 -4.21 -15.58 -12.59
C VAL A 210 -3.23 -16.65 -13.10
N CYS A 211 -2.11 -16.25 -13.70
CA CYS A 211 -1.18 -17.15 -14.39
C CYS A 211 0.28 -16.84 -14.05
N ARG A 212 1.05 -17.81 -13.55
CA ARG A 212 2.49 -17.66 -13.29
C ARG A 212 3.31 -18.60 -14.17
N SER A 213 4.45 -18.13 -14.66
CA SER A 213 5.42 -18.97 -15.37
C SER A 213 6.81 -18.80 -14.77
N TRP A 214 7.53 -19.90 -14.54
CA TRP A 214 8.87 -19.88 -13.94
C TRP A 214 9.67 -21.16 -14.25
N TYR A 215 10.94 -21.20 -13.81
CA TYR A 215 11.84 -22.35 -13.90
C TYR A 215 12.02 -22.97 -12.49
N PRO A 216 11.25 -24.00 -12.12
CA PRO A 216 11.39 -24.65 -10.82
C PRO A 216 12.66 -25.49 -10.76
N SER A 217 13.22 -25.65 -9.56
CA SER A 217 14.37 -26.51 -9.28
C SER A 217 14.05 -27.67 -8.34
N GLU A 218 12.81 -27.79 -7.90
CA GLU A 218 12.40 -28.63 -6.78
C GLU A 218 11.68 -29.91 -7.24
N ALA A 219 11.76 -30.95 -6.41
CA ALA A 219 11.17 -32.27 -6.66
C ALA A 219 9.65 -32.31 -6.44
N TYR A 220 9.10 -31.32 -5.74
CA TYR A 220 7.69 -31.19 -5.41
C TYR A 220 7.21 -29.78 -5.74
N ILE A 221 6.11 -29.69 -6.48
CA ILE A 221 5.41 -28.43 -6.78
C ILE A 221 3.94 -28.66 -6.46
N SER A 222 3.32 -27.74 -5.73
CA SER A 222 1.87 -27.72 -5.55
C SER A 222 1.28 -26.33 -5.72
N VAL A 223 0.05 -26.28 -6.21
CA VAL A 223 -0.77 -25.07 -6.24
C VAL A 223 -2.10 -25.39 -5.60
N ARG A 224 -2.38 -24.76 -4.47
CA ARG A 224 -3.55 -25.12 -3.66
C ARG A 224 -3.99 -23.97 -2.77
N LYS A 225 -5.21 -24.10 -2.25
CA LYS A 225 -5.66 -23.21 -1.19
C LYS A 225 -4.99 -23.61 0.13
N ALA A 226 -4.48 -22.63 0.85
CA ALA A 226 -3.85 -22.82 2.15
C ALA A 226 -4.44 -21.86 3.18
N THR A 227 -4.20 -22.13 4.47
CA THR A 227 -4.60 -21.24 5.55
C THR A 227 -3.80 -19.94 5.45
N THR A 228 -4.50 -18.82 5.53
CA THR A 228 -3.90 -17.49 5.69
C THR A 228 -4.07 -17.01 7.12
N TYR A 229 -3.13 -16.18 7.56
CA TYR A 229 -3.07 -15.64 8.91
C TYR A 229 -3.11 -14.11 8.84
N PRO A 230 -3.84 -13.44 9.75
CA PRO A 230 -3.97 -11.99 9.71
C PRO A 230 -2.70 -11.30 10.23
N VAL A 231 -2.44 -10.11 9.70
CA VAL A 231 -1.41 -9.20 10.21
C VAL A 231 -2.06 -7.88 10.60
N THR A 232 -1.88 -7.48 11.86
CA THR A 232 -2.34 -6.19 12.37
C THR A 232 -1.15 -5.29 12.60
N VAL A 233 -1.20 -4.06 12.09
CA VAL A 233 -0.13 -3.06 12.25
C VAL A 233 -0.65 -1.83 12.98
N HIS A 234 -0.05 -1.49 14.12
CA HIS A 234 -0.35 -0.29 14.90
C HIS A 234 0.71 0.79 14.69
N GLY A 235 0.31 2.03 14.40
CA GLY A 235 1.24 3.14 14.11
C GLY A 235 2.02 2.97 12.80
N GLY A 236 1.58 2.05 11.95
CA GLY A 236 2.20 1.66 10.69
C GLY A 236 1.17 1.15 9.69
N LYS A 237 1.64 0.77 8.51
CA LYS A 237 0.81 0.15 7.47
C LYS A 237 1.59 -0.90 6.71
N LEU A 238 0.85 -1.80 6.06
CA LEU A 238 1.40 -2.77 5.15
C LEU A 238 1.67 -2.10 3.79
N SER A 239 2.80 -2.41 3.16
CA SER A 239 3.27 -1.62 2.03
C SER A 239 2.78 -2.07 0.65
N ASN A 240 2.55 -3.38 0.46
CA ASN A 240 2.17 -3.96 -0.84
C ASN A 240 0.81 -4.66 -0.77
N SER A 241 0.02 -4.35 0.24
CA SER A 241 -1.19 -5.09 0.57
C SER A 241 -2.34 -4.19 0.98
N GLU A 242 -2.47 -3.00 0.36
CA GLU A 242 -3.60 -2.10 0.62
C GLU A 242 -4.97 -2.80 0.52
N ASN A 243 -5.03 -3.99 -0.11
CA ASN A 243 -6.19 -4.88 -0.16
C ASN A 243 -6.07 -6.20 0.64
N ASN A 244 -4.87 -6.63 1.07
CA ASN A 244 -4.66 -7.93 1.73
C ASN A 244 -4.32 -7.74 3.21
N THR A 245 -5.18 -8.23 4.09
CA THR A 245 -4.98 -8.24 5.55
C THR A 245 -4.52 -9.61 6.07
N THR A 246 -4.41 -10.62 5.20
CA THR A 246 -4.02 -11.99 5.56
C THR A 246 -2.97 -12.57 4.61
N PHE A 247 -2.03 -13.34 5.17
CA PHE A 247 -0.84 -13.83 4.48
C PHE A 247 -0.65 -15.34 4.67
N TYR A 248 -0.05 -16.02 3.70
CA TYR A 248 0.29 -17.44 3.79
C TYR A 248 1.54 -17.62 4.63
N LYS A 249 1.66 -18.74 5.38
CA LYS A 249 2.91 -19.12 6.05
C LYS A 249 4.07 -19.14 5.03
N GLY A 250 5.18 -18.49 5.36
CA GLY A 250 6.35 -18.36 4.49
C GLY A 250 6.31 -17.18 3.52
N GLU A 251 5.17 -16.50 3.39
CA GLU A 251 5.06 -15.29 2.56
C GLU A 251 5.82 -14.13 3.20
N THR A 252 6.56 -13.37 2.39
CA THR A 252 7.24 -12.17 2.85
C THR A 252 6.23 -11.03 3.04
N VAL A 253 6.08 -10.58 4.28
CA VAL A 253 5.23 -9.45 4.65
C VAL A 253 6.08 -8.22 4.82
N ARG A 254 5.58 -7.09 4.32
CA ARG A 254 6.27 -5.81 4.39
C ARG A 254 5.49 -4.79 5.21
N VAL A 255 6.17 -4.23 6.20
CA VAL A 255 5.63 -3.23 7.11
C VAL A 255 6.42 -1.94 6.99
N LYS A 256 5.73 -0.80 6.99
CA LYS A 256 6.34 0.52 7.06
C LYS A 256 5.60 1.43 8.03
N THR A 257 6.32 2.41 8.58
CA THR A 257 5.74 3.41 9.48
C THR A 257 4.68 4.24 8.76
N SER A 258 3.70 4.72 9.51
CA SER A 258 2.79 5.76 9.07
C SER A 258 3.24 7.11 9.63
N ARG A 259 2.65 8.19 9.12
CA ARG A 259 2.86 9.52 9.70
C ARG A 259 2.49 9.48 11.19
N PRO A 260 3.42 9.77 12.12
CA PRO A 260 3.12 9.74 13.54
C PRO A 260 2.32 10.97 13.97
N GLU A 261 1.79 10.91 15.19
CA GLU A 261 1.30 12.10 15.88
C GLU A 261 2.44 13.11 16.07
N LYS A 262 2.05 14.38 16.22
CA LYS A 262 2.98 15.48 16.37
C LYS A 262 3.85 15.30 17.62
N GLY A 263 5.15 15.58 17.48
CA GLY A 263 6.08 15.56 18.60
C GLY A 263 6.56 14.15 18.96
N LEU A 264 6.48 13.22 18.01
CA LEU A 264 6.98 11.86 18.17
C LEU A 264 8.12 11.57 17.20
N LYS A 265 9.10 10.80 17.63
CA LYS A 265 10.12 10.19 16.77
C LYS A 265 10.04 8.67 16.84
N PHE A 266 10.35 8.02 15.73
CA PHE A 266 10.36 6.57 15.67
C PHE A 266 11.49 6.04 16.55
N ASN A 267 11.20 5.04 17.38
CA ASN A 267 12.19 4.37 18.20
C ASN A 267 12.49 2.97 17.65
N ARG A 268 11.49 2.09 17.59
CA ARG A 268 11.63 0.71 17.12
C ARG A 268 10.29 0.05 16.85
N TRP A 269 10.31 -1.12 16.20
CA TRP A 269 9.16 -2.01 16.13
C TRP A 269 9.08 -2.97 17.31
N PHE A 270 7.86 -3.30 17.74
CA PHE A 270 7.55 -4.43 18.61
C PHE A 270 6.75 -5.47 17.83
N PHE A 271 7.19 -6.72 17.89
CA PHE A 271 6.59 -7.87 17.21
C PHE A 271 6.96 -9.17 17.97
N PRO A 272 6.27 -10.29 17.71
CA PRO A 272 6.54 -11.57 18.38
C PRO A 272 7.98 -12.06 18.15
N ALA A 273 8.57 -12.73 19.14
CA ALA A 273 9.99 -13.11 19.13
C ALA A 273 10.32 -14.25 18.13
N ASP A 274 9.31 -14.98 17.69
CA ASP A 274 9.38 -16.08 16.73
C ASP A 274 9.17 -15.64 15.28
N VAL A 275 8.92 -14.35 15.05
CA VAL A 275 8.85 -13.77 13.70
C VAL A 275 10.27 -13.51 13.19
N GLU A 276 10.65 -14.22 12.13
CA GLU A 276 11.93 -14.05 11.45
C GLU A 276 11.90 -12.81 10.54
N THR A 277 12.74 -11.82 10.83
CA THR A 277 12.93 -10.64 9.98
C THR A 277 14.05 -10.88 8.98
N THR A 278 13.85 -10.44 7.73
CA THR A 278 14.91 -10.55 6.70
C THR A 278 15.89 -9.38 6.74
N ASP A 279 15.49 -8.26 7.35
CA ASP A 279 16.27 -7.03 7.49
C ASP A 279 16.29 -6.52 8.95
N ASP A 280 17.10 -5.50 9.22
CA ASP A 280 17.20 -4.86 10.53
C ASP A 280 15.88 -4.14 10.91
N PRO A 281 15.14 -4.62 11.93
CA PRO A 281 13.86 -4.05 12.33
C PRO A 281 14.02 -2.72 13.10
N THR A 282 15.21 -2.15 13.17
CA THR A 282 15.41 -0.77 13.68
C THR A 282 15.10 0.29 12.62
N GLY A 283 14.94 -0.09 11.37
CA GLY A 283 14.46 0.79 10.30
C GLY A 283 12.98 1.18 10.45
N THR A 284 12.60 2.28 9.81
CA THR A 284 11.22 2.75 9.71
C THR A 284 10.36 1.92 8.75
N ALA A 285 10.97 0.97 8.05
CA ALA A 285 10.34 -0.11 7.32
C ALA A 285 11.15 -1.40 7.54
N PHE A 286 10.48 -2.56 7.50
CA PHE A 286 11.15 -3.85 7.59
C PHE A 286 10.29 -4.95 6.94
N PHE A 287 10.90 -6.12 6.80
CA PHE A 287 10.29 -7.30 6.21
C PHE A 287 10.38 -8.47 7.19
N PHE A 288 9.37 -9.32 7.17
CA PHE A 288 9.39 -10.57 7.92
C PHE A 288 8.74 -11.71 7.13
N THR A 289 9.11 -12.94 7.48
CA THR A 289 8.50 -14.15 6.94
C THR A 289 7.28 -14.51 7.78
N MET A 290 6.11 -14.64 7.15
CA MET A 290 4.87 -14.91 7.86
C MET A 290 4.90 -16.28 8.57
N PRO A 291 4.63 -16.35 9.88
CA PRO A 291 4.56 -17.62 10.61
C PRO A 291 3.18 -18.31 10.41
N ASP A 292 2.94 -19.40 11.14
CA ASP A 292 1.68 -20.15 11.13
C ASP A 292 0.66 -19.69 12.19
N HIS A 293 0.69 -18.41 12.53
CA HIS A 293 -0.27 -17.77 13.42
C HIS A 293 -0.40 -16.28 13.09
N ALA A 294 -1.37 -15.61 13.71
CA ALA A 294 -1.59 -14.18 13.54
C ALA A 294 -0.41 -13.36 14.08
N VAL A 295 -0.02 -12.30 13.36
CA VAL A 295 1.08 -11.41 13.78
C VAL A 295 0.56 -10.02 14.09
N GLU A 296 0.93 -9.50 15.26
CA GLU A 296 0.68 -8.11 15.64
C GLU A 296 2.00 -7.35 15.71
N VAL A 297 2.08 -6.25 14.95
CA VAL A 297 3.25 -5.38 14.88
C VAL A 297 2.87 -3.99 15.36
N THR A 298 3.67 -3.42 16.25
CA THR A 298 3.43 -2.08 16.79
C THR A 298 4.65 -1.19 16.60
N ALA A 299 4.45 -0.03 15.96
CA ALA A 299 5.46 1.02 15.92
C ALA A 299 5.54 1.68 17.30
N ASN A 300 6.71 1.60 17.94
CA ASN A 300 6.99 2.34 19.16
C ASN A 300 7.52 3.73 18.82
N TRP A 301 6.84 4.73 19.36
CA TRP A 301 7.18 6.13 19.21
C TRP A 301 7.62 6.67 20.56
N GLU A 302 8.64 7.52 20.56
CA GLU A 302 9.08 8.24 21.75
C GLU A 302 8.90 9.74 21.56
N LEU A 303 8.79 10.46 22.68
CA LEU A 303 8.62 11.91 22.65
C LEU A 303 9.83 12.56 21.97
N TYR A 304 9.56 13.32 20.92
CA TYR A 304 10.51 14.24 20.34
C TYR A 304 10.51 15.52 21.18
N THR A 305 11.58 15.73 21.94
CA THR A 305 11.74 16.92 22.82
C THR A 305 12.32 18.12 22.09
N GLY A 306 12.67 18.00 20.81
CA GLY A 306 13.13 19.13 20.02
C GLY A 306 11.96 20.08 19.71
N SER A 307 12.27 21.38 19.69
CA SER A 307 11.30 22.44 19.38
C SER A 307 11.10 22.68 17.88
N GLU A 308 11.81 21.92 17.04
CA GLU A 308 11.93 22.15 15.62
C GLU A 308 11.00 21.21 14.81
N PRO A 309 10.55 21.63 13.61
CA PRO A 309 9.58 20.89 12.83
C PRO A 309 10.21 19.61 12.28
N THR A 310 9.37 18.62 11.97
CA THR A 310 9.81 17.31 11.43
C THR A 310 9.15 17.05 10.08
N VAL A 311 9.76 16.23 9.23
CA VAL A 311 9.18 15.85 7.93
C VAL A 311 9.08 14.35 7.84
N PHE A 312 7.86 13.83 7.75
CA PHE A 312 7.64 12.42 7.43
C PHE A 312 7.72 12.25 5.91
N TRP A 313 8.50 11.28 5.44
CA TRP A 313 8.59 10.95 4.02
C TRP A 313 8.10 9.53 3.76
N GLU A 314 7.59 9.31 2.56
CA GLU A 314 7.11 8.01 2.09
C GLU A 314 7.42 7.86 0.60
N TYR A 315 8.05 6.76 0.21
CA TYR A 315 8.41 6.46 -1.17
C TYR A 315 8.20 4.98 -1.44
N TYR A 316 7.22 4.65 -2.29
CA TYR A 316 6.80 3.29 -2.67
C TYR A 316 6.59 2.39 -1.44
N THR A 317 7.70 1.93 -0.89
CA THR A 317 7.88 0.76 -0.08
C THR A 317 8.67 1.08 1.20
N TYR A 318 9.26 2.27 1.23
CA TYR A 318 10.01 2.85 2.33
C TYR A 318 9.29 4.09 2.86
N SER A 319 9.57 4.43 4.10
CA SER A 319 9.11 5.66 4.74
C SER A 319 10.04 5.99 5.89
N GLY A 320 9.97 7.20 6.42
CA GLY A 320 10.71 7.56 7.61
C GLY A 320 10.38 8.95 8.12
N LEU A 321 11.01 9.32 9.24
CA LEU A 321 10.86 10.63 9.85
C LEU A 321 12.19 11.37 9.86
N LEU A 322 12.24 12.52 9.21
CA LEU A 322 13.37 13.43 9.20
C LEU A 322 13.28 14.31 10.44
N THR A 323 14.34 14.31 11.24
CA THR A 323 14.47 15.12 12.45
C THR A 323 15.68 16.05 12.36
N PRO A 324 15.61 17.27 12.92
CA PRO A 324 16.72 18.24 12.94
C PRO A 324 18.00 17.73 13.60
N ASP A 325 17.88 16.89 14.62
CA ASP A 325 19.01 16.45 15.46
C ASP A 325 19.95 15.44 14.77
N ASN A 326 19.61 14.97 13.57
CA ASN A 326 20.31 13.85 12.93
C ASN A 326 20.97 14.23 11.58
N THR A 327 21.20 15.50 11.26
CA THR A 327 21.75 15.90 9.94
C THR A 327 23.28 15.88 9.84
N PRO A 328 23.86 15.44 8.71
CA PRO A 328 23.19 14.98 7.47
C PRO A 328 22.55 13.58 7.61
N GLN A 329 21.36 13.43 7.05
CA GLN A 329 20.60 12.18 7.00
C GLN A 329 20.81 11.49 5.65
N ASN A 330 21.17 10.21 5.71
CA ASN A 330 21.03 9.29 4.58
C ASN A 330 19.89 8.34 4.97
N PRO A 331 18.65 8.58 4.52
CA PRO A 331 17.51 7.77 4.93
C PRO A 331 17.81 6.31 4.64
N ALA A 332 17.63 5.44 5.65
CA ALA A 332 17.83 4.01 5.49
C ALA A 332 17.03 3.53 4.27
N ASP A 333 17.70 2.75 3.43
CA ASP A 333 17.13 2.13 2.22
C ASP A 333 16.71 3.08 1.07
N MET A 334 17.06 4.37 1.15
CA MET A 334 16.88 5.33 0.05
C MET A 334 18.21 6.01 -0.30
N SER A 335 19.14 5.25 -0.90
CA SER A 335 20.49 5.70 -1.26
C SER A 335 20.55 6.93 -2.16
N ASN A 336 19.46 7.18 -2.89
CA ASN A 336 19.36 8.24 -3.88
C ASN A 336 18.76 9.52 -3.28
N MET A 337 18.55 9.56 -1.96
CA MET A 337 18.04 10.72 -1.23
C MET A 337 19.03 11.13 -0.14
N THR A 338 19.44 12.39 -0.12
CA THR A 338 20.17 12.96 1.02
C THR A 338 19.43 14.15 1.59
N VAL A 339 19.43 14.27 2.91
CA VAL A 339 18.70 15.34 3.60
C VAL A 339 19.61 16.11 4.55
N SER A 340 19.50 17.43 4.48
CA SER A 340 20.06 18.36 5.46
C SER A 340 18.96 19.24 6.06
N TYR A 341 19.26 19.84 7.21
CA TYR A 341 18.37 20.74 7.94
C TYR A 341 19.17 21.98 8.33
N ASP A 342 18.63 23.15 8.02
CA ASP A 342 19.14 24.43 8.47
C ASP A 342 18.24 24.98 9.59
N SER A 343 18.78 25.03 10.80
CA SER A 343 18.09 25.58 11.98
C SER A 343 17.74 27.07 11.86
N ALA A 344 18.52 27.86 11.11
CA ALA A 344 18.27 29.30 11.00
C ALA A 344 17.04 29.60 10.13
N SER A 345 16.92 28.90 9.00
CA SER A 345 15.77 29.02 8.10
C SER A 345 14.65 28.01 8.37
N ARG A 346 14.84 27.09 9.33
CA ARG A 346 13.95 25.95 9.62
C ARG A 346 13.60 25.15 8.36
N ALA A 347 14.59 25.00 7.48
CA ALA A 347 14.43 24.40 6.16
C ALA A 347 15.07 23.02 6.07
N TYR A 348 14.30 22.07 5.56
CA TYR A 348 14.82 20.80 5.08
C TYR A 348 15.20 20.91 3.61
N THR A 349 16.44 20.59 3.28
CA THR A 349 16.85 20.41 1.88
C THR A 349 16.94 18.92 1.59
N VAL A 350 16.14 18.47 0.64
CA VAL A 350 16.11 17.10 0.13
C VAL A 350 16.73 17.09 -1.26
N ASP A 351 17.82 16.36 -1.41
CA ASP A 351 18.54 16.18 -2.66
C ASP A 351 18.30 14.77 -3.20
N LEU A 352 17.63 14.67 -4.35
CA LEU A 352 17.27 13.46 -5.07
C LEU A 352 18.25 13.24 -6.22
N LYS A 353 19.10 12.22 -6.09
CA LYS A 353 20.29 12.02 -6.93
C LYS A 353 20.07 11.21 -8.20
N ASP A 354 18.92 10.55 -8.33
CA ASP A 354 18.55 9.73 -9.48
C ASP A 354 17.03 9.74 -9.69
N ASP A 355 16.58 9.37 -10.89
CA ASP A 355 15.18 9.17 -11.24
C ASP A 355 14.44 8.26 -10.23
N LEU A 356 13.37 8.80 -9.65
CA LEU A 356 12.46 8.04 -8.78
C LEU A 356 11.58 7.09 -9.61
N TRP A 357 11.52 5.81 -9.24
CA TRP A 357 10.64 4.85 -9.94
C TRP A 357 9.16 5.04 -9.58
N SER A 358 8.87 5.55 -8.38
CA SER A 358 7.53 5.82 -7.86
C SER A 358 7.41 7.25 -7.34
N SER A 359 6.21 7.66 -6.93
CA SER A 359 6.01 8.95 -6.28
C SER A 359 6.64 8.99 -4.89
N VAL A 360 7.06 10.18 -4.46
CA VAL A 360 7.51 10.45 -3.09
C VAL A 360 6.61 11.48 -2.43
N ASP A 361 6.23 11.21 -1.19
CA ASP A 361 5.44 12.08 -0.34
C ASP A 361 6.33 12.67 0.76
N PHE A 362 6.23 13.98 0.97
CA PHE A 362 6.78 14.71 2.10
C PHE A 362 5.64 15.37 2.89
N LYS A 363 5.54 15.03 4.17
CA LYS A 363 4.46 15.42 5.07
C LYS A 363 5.08 16.14 6.26
N GLY A 364 5.10 17.46 6.19
CA GLY A 364 5.66 18.32 7.23
C GLY A 364 4.78 18.35 8.48
N ASN A 365 5.42 18.39 9.64
CA ASN A 365 4.81 18.57 10.95
C ASN A 365 5.24 19.93 11.52
N GLU A 366 4.28 20.75 11.95
CA GLU A 366 4.46 22.17 12.28
C GLU A 366 4.94 23.06 11.11
N ASN A 367 4.62 22.67 9.88
CA ASN A 367 4.87 23.46 8.68
C ASN A 367 6.36 23.87 8.50
N PRO A 368 7.28 22.90 8.33
CA PRO A 368 8.66 23.19 7.97
C PRO A 368 8.75 23.89 6.61
N ASN A 369 9.88 24.55 6.37
CA ASN A 369 10.27 24.91 5.02
C ASN A 369 10.86 23.67 4.34
N ILE A 370 10.46 23.37 3.10
CA ILE A 370 10.92 22.19 2.37
C ILE A 370 11.49 22.64 1.03
N GLU A 371 12.75 22.31 0.79
CA GLU A 371 13.44 22.48 -0.47
C GLU A 371 13.71 21.09 -1.06
N VAL A 372 13.28 20.85 -2.30
CA VAL A 372 13.57 19.62 -3.03
C VAL A 372 14.42 19.97 -4.25
N LYS A 373 15.52 19.25 -4.43
CA LYS A 373 16.46 19.43 -5.54
C LYS A 373 16.71 18.10 -6.25
N GLY A 374 17.00 18.17 -7.54
CA GLY A 374 17.55 17.06 -8.32
C GLY A 374 16.65 16.55 -9.43
N GLU A 375 16.86 15.30 -9.83
CA GLU A 375 16.18 14.67 -10.97
C GLU A 375 14.79 14.15 -10.56
N LEU A 376 13.76 14.95 -10.79
CA LEU A 376 12.37 14.58 -10.53
C LEU A 376 11.78 13.72 -11.66
N GLY A 377 12.27 12.49 -11.81
CA GLY A 377 11.78 11.52 -12.81
C GLY A 377 10.33 11.03 -12.59
N ASN A 378 9.70 11.41 -11.46
CA ASN A 378 8.33 11.04 -11.10
C ASN A 378 7.67 12.09 -10.18
N SER A 379 6.50 11.76 -9.64
CA SER A 379 5.63 12.67 -8.91
C SER A 379 6.17 12.98 -7.52
N VAL A 380 6.09 14.25 -7.13
CA VAL A 380 6.45 14.71 -5.78
C VAL A 380 5.20 15.31 -5.14
N HIS A 381 4.87 14.80 -3.96
CA HIS A 381 3.75 15.29 -3.16
C HIS A 381 4.30 15.93 -1.89
N ILE A 382 3.97 17.19 -1.64
CA ILE A 382 4.39 17.93 -0.45
C ILE A 382 3.14 18.46 0.25
N SER A 383 3.02 18.22 1.54
CA SER A 383 1.90 18.69 2.35
C SER A 383 2.33 19.11 3.74
N GLY A 384 1.56 20.00 4.37
CA GLY A 384 1.85 20.49 5.72
C GLY A 384 3.20 21.20 5.79
N ALA A 385 3.55 21.97 4.76
CA ALA A 385 4.75 22.80 4.69
C ALA A 385 4.41 24.29 4.84
N ASN A 386 5.36 25.10 5.27
CA ASN A 386 5.23 26.55 5.23
C ASN A 386 5.64 27.06 3.85
N ASN A 387 6.93 27.15 3.55
CA ASN A 387 7.41 27.46 2.20
C ASN A 387 7.93 26.21 1.50
N VAL A 388 7.70 26.12 0.19
CA VAL A 388 8.17 25.02 -0.65
C VAL A 388 8.98 25.58 -1.82
N SER A 389 10.20 25.07 -2.00
CA SER A 389 11.02 25.33 -3.19
C SER A 389 11.36 24.03 -3.86
N ILE A 390 11.24 23.97 -5.19
CA ILE A 390 11.57 22.78 -5.97
C ILE A 390 12.46 23.20 -7.14
N ASP A 391 13.71 22.74 -7.13
CA ASP A 391 14.65 22.91 -8.23
C ASP A 391 14.60 21.65 -9.11
N ILE A 392 14.10 21.80 -10.34
CA ILE A 392 13.83 20.69 -11.25
C ILE A 392 14.95 20.60 -12.28
N ASP A 393 15.75 19.53 -12.24
CA ASP A 393 16.91 19.35 -13.13
C ASP A 393 16.71 18.27 -14.21
N SER A 394 15.51 17.66 -14.32
CA SER A 394 15.21 16.63 -15.33
C SER A 394 14.12 17.05 -16.32
N GLN A 395 14.26 16.60 -17.57
CA GLN A 395 13.24 16.69 -18.64
C GLN A 395 12.49 15.36 -18.85
N GLU A 396 12.87 14.30 -18.13
CA GLU A 396 12.34 12.95 -18.30
C GLU A 396 10.97 12.80 -17.61
N ARG A 397 9.99 12.29 -18.37
CA ARG A 397 8.60 12.01 -17.95
C ARG A 397 7.79 13.22 -17.48
N ARG A 398 6.46 13.04 -17.40
CA ARG A 398 5.54 14.02 -16.86
C ARG A 398 5.76 14.08 -15.34
N THR A 399 6.39 15.14 -14.84
CA THR A 399 6.46 15.40 -13.40
C THR A 399 5.11 15.92 -12.93
N ASP A 400 4.42 15.12 -12.12
CA ASP A 400 3.20 15.56 -11.43
C ASP A 400 3.60 16.10 -10.04
N LEU A 401 3.34 17.37 -9.79
CA LEU A 401 3.61 18.03 -8.52
C LEU A 401 2.29 18.27 -7.79
N ASN A 402 2.17 17.77 -6.57
CA ASN A 402 1.07 18.10 -5.68
C ASN A 402 1.64 18.82 -4.46
N VAL A 403 1.34 20.11 -4.32
CA VAL A 403 1.91 20.92 -3.25
C VAL A 403 0.80 21.59 -2.47
N ASP A 404 0.80 21.35 -1.17
CA ASP A 404 0.01 22.05 -0.18
C ASP A 404 0.96 22.76 0.80
N CYS A 405 1.00 24.08 0.69
CA CYS A 405 1.84 24.93 1.54
C CYS A 405 1.13 26.23 1.93
N ALA A 406 1.40 26.70 3.15
CA ALA A 406 0.78 27.90 3.70
C ALA A 406 1.44 29.21 3.23
N GLY A 407 2.74 29.16 2.93
CA GLY A 407 3.57 30.27 2.48
C GLY A 407 3.83 30.19 0.98
N THR A 408 5.04 30.57 0.58
CA THR A 408 5.44 30.69 -0.83
C THR A 408 5.74 29.32 -1.45
N LEU A 409 5.23 29.08 -2.66
CA LEU A 409 5.69 28.01 -3.55
C LEU A 409 6.62 28.61 -4.61
N ARG A 410 7.81 28.02 -4.77
CA ARG A 410 8.76 28.34 -5.84
C ARG A 410 9.11 27.07 -6.62
N LEU A 411 8.97 27.11 -7.93
CA LEU A 411 9.48 26.10 -8.86
C LEU A 411 10.54 26.75 -9.73
N GLU A 412 11.68 26.11 -9.89
CA GLU A 412 12.76 26.58 -10.76
C GLU A 412 13.14 25.50 -11.76
N ASN A 413 13.23 25.87 -13.04
CA ASN A 413 13.72 25.00 -14.10
C ASN A 413 15.25 25.09 -14.16
N LYS A 414 15.96 24.08 -13.64
CA LYS A 414 17.42 23.98 -13.68
C LYS A 414 17.96 23.19 -14.89
N THR A 415 17.10 22.60 -15.70
CA THR A 415 17.47 21.72 -16.84
C THR A 415 18.37 22.37 -17.90
N GLY A 416 18.47 23.71 -17.91
CA GLY A 416 19.28 24.48 -18.87
C GLY A 416 18.83 24.35 -20.33
N LYS A 417 17.59 23.87 -20.58
CA LYS A 417 17.02 23.52 -21.89
C LYS A 417 15.60 24.10 -22.06
N SER A 418 14.92 23.68 -23.12
CA SER A 418 13.54 24.03 -23.51
C SER A 418 12.52 24.03 -22.35
N PRO A 419 11.38 24.76 -22.48
CA PRO A 419 10.33 24.81 -21.47
C PRO A 419 9.95 23.44 -20.92
N LEU A 420 9.95 23.33 -19.59
CA LEU A 420 9.52 22.14 -18.86
C LEU A 420 7.99 22.11 -18.80
N LYS A 421 7.38 20.96 -19.11
CA LYS A 421 5.93 20.76 -18.96
C LYS A 421 5.65 19.89 -17.75
N LEU A 422 5.02 20.48 -16.74
CA LEU A 422 4.65 19.78 -15.50
C LEU A 422 3.15 19.85 -15.26
N LYS A 423 2.63 18.93 -14.45
CA LYS A 423 1.25 18.96 -13.98
C LYS A 423 1.24 19.40 -12.52
N LEU A 424 0.70 20.58 -12.24
CA LEU A 424 0.66 21.16 -10.90
C LEU A 424 -0.73 21.04 -10.31
N THR A 425 -0.79 20.48 -9.10
CA THR A 425 -1.90 20.68 -8.17
C THR A 425 -1.35 21.50 -7.00
N TYR A 426 -1.80 22.73 -6.85
CA TYR A 426 -1.45 23.60 -5.74
C TYR A 426 -2.70 23.89 -4.92
N LYS A 427 -2.60 23.68 -3.61
CA LYS A 427 -3.63 24.04 -2.66
C LYS A 427 -3.05 25.01 -1.65
N GLN A 428 -3.81 26.06 -1.36
CA GLN A 428 -3.49 27.05 -0.34
C GLN A 428 -4.57 27.04 0.75
N ALA A 429 -4.25 27.61 1.91
CA ALA A 429 -5.20 27.79 2.99
C ALA A 429 -6.48 28.50 2.51
N GLU A 430 -7.64 27.99 2.94
CA GLU A 430 -8.95 28.46 2.51
C GLU A 430 -9.15 29.95 2.80
N GLY A 431 -9.61 30.70 1.79
CA GLY A 431 -9.89 32.14 1.89
C GLY A 431 -8.68 33.08 1.70
N VAL A 432 -7.52 32.57 1.26
CA VAL A 432 -6.32 33.38 0.99
C VAL A 432 -6.15 33.56 -0.52
N GLY A 433 -6.09 34.82 -0.98
CA GLY A 433 -5.69 35.15 -2.35
C GLY A 433 -4.19 34.92 -2.55
N TYR A 434 -3.74 34.88 -3.80
CA TYR A 434 -2.31 34.77 -4.09
C TYR A 434 -1.93 35.52 -5.36
N THR A 435 -0.69 35.99 -5.35
CA THR A 435 -0.03 36.54 -6.51
C THR A 435 0.81 35.46 -7.19
N VAL A 436 0.69 35.35 -8.51
CA VAL A 436 1.48 34.44 -9.33
C VAL A 436 2.47 35.23 -10.18
N VAL A 437 3.74 34.82 -10.13
CA VAL A 437 4.81 35.31 -10.99
C VAL A 437 5.32 34.12 -11.80
N LEU A 438 5.13 34.15 -13.12
CA LEU A 438 5.59 33.13 -14.04
C LEU A 438 6.69 33.74 -14.92
N ASP A 439 7.87 33.12 -14.92
CA ASP A 439 9.03 33.54 -15.69
C ASP A 439 9.37 35.04 -15.54
N GLY A 440 9.26 35.54 -14.30
CA GLY A 440 9.52 36.94 -13.94
C GLY A 440 8.36 37.91 -14.21
N GLU A 441 7.29 37.47 -14.87
CA GLU A 441 6.11 38.30 -15.15
C GLU A 441 4.98 38.00 -14.16
N LYS A 442 4.45 39.05 -13.52
CA LYS A 442 3.28 38.95 -12.66
C LYS A 442 2.03 38.73 -13.51
N LEU A 443 1.25 37.70 -13.21
CA LEU A 443 -0.04 37.46 -13.86
C LEU A 443 -1.11 38.41 -13.30
N GLU A 444 -1.96 38.94 -14.19
CA GLU A 444 -3.06 39.84 -13.80
C GLU A 444 -4.14 39.11 -12.99
N GLU A 445 -4.42 37.85 -13.35
CA GLU A 445 -5.34 36.97 -12.63
C GLU A 445 -4.60 35.73 -12.13
N ALA A 446 -4.90 35.33 -10.90
CA ALA A 446 -4.31 34.16 -10.27
C ALA A 446 -5.02 32.88 -10.74
N PRO A 447 -4.39 32.02 -11.57
CA PRO A 447 -5.04 30.82 -12.09
C PRO A 447 -5.18 29.74 -11.02
N ALA A 448 -6.31 29.04 -11.01
CA ALA A 448 -6.47 27.85 -10.20
C ALA A 448 -5.59 26.71 -10.73
N TYR A 449 -4.63 26.26 -9.93
CA TYR A 449 -3.76 25.14 -10.25
C TYR A 449 -4.33 23.83 -9.70
N GLU A 450 -5.43 23.35 -10.27
CA GLU A 450 -5.97 22.01 -9.98
C GLU A 450 -5.71 21.09 -11.18
N ASN A 451 -4.73 20.18 -11.05
CA ASN A 451 -4.27 19.34 -12.16
C ASN A 451 -3.88 20.14 -13.43
N ALA A 452 -3.40 21.37 -13.25
CA ALA A 452 -3.11 22.29 -14.35
C ALA A 452 -1.79 21.94 -15.04
N ILE A 453 -1.75 22.03 -16.37
CA ILE A 453 -0.50 21.87 -17.13
C ILE A 453 0.20 23.21 -17.17
N VAL A 454 1.38 23.28 -16.56
CA VAL A 454 2.22 24.47 -16.53
C VAL A 454 3.39 24.27 -17.49
N SER A 455 3.64 25.26 -18.36
CA SER A 455 4.86 25.33 -19.17
C SER A 455 5.80 26.32 -18.48
N LEU A 456 6.89 25.82 -17.93
CA LEU A 456 7.84 26.54 -17.09
C LEU A 456 9.12 26.78 -17.89
N ASN A 457 9.43 28.03 -18.26
CA ASN A 457 10.70 28.32 -18.94
C ASN A 457 11.83 28.47 -17.93
N GLU A 458 11.65 29.33 -16.94
CA GLU A 458 12.64 29.68 -15.92
C GLU A 458 12.11 29.36 -14.52
N SER A 459 10.97 29.95 -14.13
CA SER A 459 10.48 29.82 -12.76
C SER A 459 8.99 30.14 -12.60
N LEU A 460 8.38 29.56 -11.57
CA LEU A 460 7.02 29.87 -11.13
C LEU A 460 7.10 30.16 -9.64
N THR A 461 6.56 31.31 -9.24
CA THR A 461 6.44 31.67 -7.83
C THR A 461 4.99 32.02 -7.52
N ILE A 462 4.43 31.36 -6.51
CA ILE A 462 3.10 31.63 -5.98
C ILE A 462 3.25 32.16 -4.56
N ILE A 463 2.74 33.36 -4.30
CA ILE A 463 2.93 34.10 -3.05
C ILE A 463 1.54 34.34 -2.44
N PRO A 464 1.29 33.94 -1.18
CA PRO A 464 0.07 34.31 -0.47
C PRO A 464 -0.08 35.83 -0.39
N ASP A 465 -1.29 36.32 -0.67
CA ASP A 465 -1.62 37.71 -0.43
C ASP A 465 -1.77 37.91 1.09
N ILE A 466 -0.90 38.73 1.67
CA ILE A 466 -1.05 39.21 3.04
C ILE A 466 -1.95 40.44 2.95
N SER A 467 -3.18 40.34 3.46
CA SER A 467 -4.08 41.50 3.50
C SER A 467 -3.56 42.54 4.51
N ASP A 468 -3.36 43.76 3.99
CA ASP A 468 -3.01 45.07 4.59
C ASP A 468 -1.50 45.45 4.78
N PRO A 469 -1.17 46.73 4.51
CA PRO A 469 0.19 47.19 4.22
C PRO A 469 1.11 47.30 5.46
N ILE A 470 2.41 47.21 5.21
CA ILE A 470 3.47 47.64 6.15
C ILE A 470 3.22 49.11 6.53
N PRO A 471 3.36 49.53 7.80
CA PRO A 471 3.31 50.94 8.15
C PRO A 471 4.45 51.70 7.46
N ASP A 472 4.07 52.70 6.66
CA ASP A 472 4.98 53.70 6.10
C ASP A 472 5.43 54.65 7.21
N ASP A 473 6.58 54.36 7.83
CA ASP A 473 7.34 55.35 8.62
C ASP A 473 8.78 55.50 8.11
N SER A 474 8.92 55.50 6.78
CA SER A 474 10.13 56.02 6.16
C SER A 474 9.71 57.02 5.11
N GLY A 475 9.73 58.31 5.47
CA GLY A 475 9.43 59.44 4.60
C GLY A 475 10.29 59.49 3.32
N ALA A 476 9.94 58.66 2.36
CA ALA A 476 10.36 58.66 0.97
C ALA A 476 9.18 58.09 0.19
N GLY A 477 8.32 58.98 -0.33
CA GLY A 477 7.03 58.63 -0.90
C GLY A 477 7.08 57.46 -1.90
N GLY A 478 6.34 56.40 -1.55
CA GLY A 478 6.02 55.24 -2.39
C GLY A 478 4.66 54.70 -1.96
N ASP A 479 3.79 54.43 -2.93
CA ASP A 479 2.42 53.93 -2.70
C ASP A 479 2.43 52.60 -1.92
N SER A 480 1.43 52.43 -1.06
CA SER A 480 1.15 51.29 -0.15
C SER A 480 1.10 49.86 -0.75
N SER A 481 1.55 49.66 -1.99
CA SER A 481 1.81 48.37 -2.65
C SER A 481 3.10 47.66 -2.20
N ASP A 482 3.88 48.26 -1.30
CA ASP A 482 5.31 47.93 -1.14
C ASP A 482 5.62 46.63 -0.37
N ALA A 483 4.71 46.06 0.43
CA ALA A 483 5.00 44.81 1.14
C ALA A 483 4.96 43.58 0.21
N ALA A 484 3.82 43.42 -0.48
CA ALA A 484 3.65 42.44 -1.53
C ALA A 484 4.56 42.78 -2.73
N GLY A 485 4.72 44.08 -3.05
CA GLY A 485 5.66 44.57 -4.05
C GLY A 485 7.12 44.23 -3.74
N ALA A 486 7.56 44.34 -2.48
CA ALA A 486 8.90 43.98 -2.04
C ALA A 486 9.12 42.45 -2.03
N LEU A 487 8.11 41.66 -1.63
CA LEU A 487 8.17 40.20 -1.73
C LEU A 487 8.25 39.74 -3.20
N VAL A 488 7.43 40.33 -4.07
CA VAL A 488 7.46 40.08 -5.52
C VAL A 488 8.78 40.54 -6.13
N ALA A 489 9.29 41.73 -5.77
CA ALA A 489 10.58 42.22 -6.24
C ALA A 489 11.76 41.36 -5.75
N ALA A 490 11.72 40.89 -4.50
CA ALA A 490 12.71 39.98 -3.95
C ALA A 490 12.64 38.58 -4.58
N ALA A 491 11.44 38.09 -4.91
CA ALA A 491 11.23 36.85 -5.64
C ALA A 491 11.79 36.92 -7.08
N VAL A 492 11.61 38.06 -7.76
CA VAL A 492 12.15 38.31 -9.11
C VAL A 492 13.68 38.46 -9.09
N ALA A 493 14.28 38.96 -8.01
CA ALA A 493 15.73 39.15 -7.89
C ALA A 493 16.52 37.89 -7.44
N GLY A 494 15.85 36.75 -7.19
CA GLY A 494 16.45 35.42 -7.17
C GLY A 494 17.29 34.99 -5.95
N ALA A 495 17.39 35.76 -4.85
CA ALA A 495 18.46 35.51 -3.86
C ALA A 495 18.08 35.03 -2.44
N ALA A 496 16.86 35.22 -1.88
CA ALA A 496 16.64 34.89 -0.46
C ALA A 496 15.16 34.76 -0.02
N VAL A 497 14.37 33.94 -0.72
CA VAL A 497 12.89 33.94 -0.52
C VAL A 497 12.42 33.25 0.76
N PHE A 498 13.16 32.26 1.29
CA PHE A 498 12.80 31.66 2.59
C PHE A 498 12.77 32.68 3.74
N GLY A 499 13.58 33.74 3.62
CA GLY A 499 13.62 34.85 4.56
C GLY A 499 12.46 35.81 4.36
N GLY A 500 12.16 36.27 3.13
CA GLY A 500 11.24 37.40 2.90
C GLY A 500 9.88 37.30 3.60
N TYR A 501 9.08 36.27 3.31
CA TYR A 501 7.76 36.10 3.93
C TYR A 501 7.85 35.84 5.44
N THR A 502 8.81 35.02 5.86
CA THR A 502 8.99 34.64 7.26
C THR A 502 9.48 35.82 8.12
N ILE A 503 10.43 36.60 7.61
CA ILE A 503 11.00 37.80 8.22
C ILE A 503 9.97 38.92 8.22
N ILE A 504 9.25 39.17 7.12
CA ILE A 504 8.23 40.22 7.08
C ILE A 504 7.09 39.89 8.04
N THR A 505 6.57 38.66 8.05
CA THR A 505 5.51 38.29 8.99
C THR A 505 5.99 38.28 10.44
N GLU A 506 7.24 37.89 10.74
CA GLU A 506 7.81 38.03 12.09
C GLU A 506 7.99 39.49 12.50
N LEU A 507 8.51 40.35 11.62
CA LEU A 507 8.66 41.79 11.88
C LEU A 507 7.30 42.46 12.08
N MET A 508 6.31 42.14 11.23
CA MET A 508 4.94 42.61 11.40
C MET A 508 4.36 42.16 12.73
N LEU A 509 4.59 40.89 13.13
CA LEU A 509 4.12 40.41 14.42
C LEU A 509 4.86 41.04 15.61
N GLN A 510 6.15 41.36 15.47
CA GLN A 510 6.90 42.10 16.49
C GLN A 510 6.41 43.54 16.65
N ASP A 511 5.94 44.18 15.57
CA ASP A 511 5.31 45.50 15.60
C ASP A 511 3.85 45.47 16.10
N LEU A 512 3.09 44.44 15.70
CA LEU A 512 1.67 44.32 15.98
C LEU A 512 1.37 43.82 17.39
N LEU A 513 2.09 42.80 17.83
CA LEU A 513 1.85 42.17 19.14
C LEU A 513 2.44 43.02 20.27
N PRO A 514 1.91 42.91 21.51
CA PRO A 514 2.45 43.62 22.65
C PRO A 514 3.94 43.30 22.85
N GLU A 515 4.75 44.29 23.21
CA GLU A 515 6.19 44.12 23.36
C GLU A 515 6.53 42.97 24.34
N GLY A 516 7.31 42.00 23.88
CA GLY A 516 7.66 40.79 24.64
C GLY A 516 6.63 39.65 24.59
N ALA A 517 5.51 39.79 23.86
CA ALA A 517 4.56 38.71 23.65
C ALA A 517 5.15 37.62 22.73
N ALA A 518 4.96 36.35 23.12
CA ALA A 518 5.31 35.22 22.27
C ALA A 518 4.33 35.12 21.08
N ILE A 519 4.86 34.88 19.88
CA ILE A 519 4.03 34.63 18.69
C ILE A 519 3.20 33.35 18.92
N PRO A 520 1.85 33.42 18.85
CA PRO A 520 1.01 32.25 19.00
C PRO A 520 1.32 31.13 18.00
N LYS A 521 1.41 29.90 18.49
CA LYS A 521 1.67 28.70 17.68
C LYS A 521 0.39 27.91 17.37
N ASN A 522 -0.67 28.09 18.15
CA ASN A 522 -1.96 27.39 18.00
C ASN A 522 -3.14 28.31 18.33
N GLN A 523 -4.36 27.86 18.03
CA GLN A 523 -5.57 28.66 18.21
C GLN A 523 -5.82 29.01 19.67
N ALA A 524 -5.48 28.13 20.62
CA ALA A 524 -5.56 28.43 22.05
C ALA A 524 -4.66 29.60 22.47
N GLN A 525 -3.40 29.60 22.05
CA GLN A 525 -2.48 30.70 22.33
C GLN A 525 -2.93 32.00 21.66
N LEU A 526 -3.46 31.92 20.44
CA LEU A 526 -3.97 33.10 19.73
C LEU A 526 -5.19 33.68 20.44
N ALA A 527 -6.18 32.84 20.76
CA ALA A 527 -7.38 33.25 21.47
C ALA A 527 -7.04 33.90 22.81
N LYS A 528 -6.13 33.29 23.58
CA LYS A 528 -5.66 33.87 24.85
C LYS A 528 -4.98 35.22 24.64
N LEU A 529 -4.09 35.33 23.66
CA LEU A 529 -3.37 36.58 23.43
C LEU A 529 -4.32 37.72 23.05
N VAL A 530 -5.29 37.44 22.18
CA VAL A 530 -6.31 38.43 21.77
C VAL A 530 -7.22 38.79 22.95
N TRP A 531 -7.68 37.80 23.71
CA TRP A 531 -8.55 38.02 24.88
C TRP A 531 -7.86 38.78 26.03
N GLN A 532 -6.59 38.45 26.31
CA GLN A 532 -5.73 39.16 27.26
C GLN A 532 -5.57 40.62 26.87
N THR A 533 -5.31 40.87 25.59
CA THR A 533 -5.09 42.22 25.06
C THR A 533 -6.38 43.04 25.07
N ALA A 534 -7.53 42.40 24.88
CA ALA A 534 -8.85 43.02 25.02
C ALA A 534 -9.25 43.32 26.47
N GLY A 535 -8.43 42.93 27.47
CA GLY A 535 -8.67 43.21 28.88
C GLY A 535 -9.56 42.17 29.59
N PHE A 536 -9.53 40.92 29.14
CA PHE A 536 -10.31 39.81 29.73
C PHE A 536 -11.83 40.04 29.83
N PRO A 537 -12.50 40.46 28.74
CA PRO A 537 -13.96 40.59 28.74
C PRO A 537 -14.64 39.24 29.01
N GLU A 538 -15.69 39.22 29.83
CA GLU A 538 -16.49 37.99 30.00
C GLU A 538 -17.32 37.72 28.72
N PRO A 539 -17.35 36.49 28.20
CA PRO A 539 -18.19 36.13 27.05
C PRO A 539 -19.67 36.27 27.38
N GLU A 540 -20.47 36.63 26.36
CA GLU A 540 -21.91 36.85 26.51
C GLU A 540 -22.68 35.54 26.69
N ASN A 541 -22.22 34.46 26.05
CA ASN A 541 -22.80 33.13 26.19
C ASN A 541 -21.94 32.22 27.06
N ALA A 542 -22.60 31.22 27.64
CA ALA A 542 -21.88 30.12 28.27
C ALA A 542 -20.96 29.45 27.24
N SER A 543 -19.72 29.17 27.64
CA SER A 543 -18.72 28.59 26.73
C SER A 543 -19.23 27.30 26.10
N ALA A 544 -19.34 27.29 24.76
CA ALA A 544 -19.57 26.09 23.96
C ALA A 544 -18.40 25.09 24.09
N PHE A 545 -17.28 25.57 24.65
CA PHE A 545 -16.04 24.84 24.86
C PHE A 545 -15.83 24.44 26.33
N ALA A 546 -16.89 24.35 27.14
CA ALA A 546 -16.82 23.99 28.56
C ALA A 546 -16.17 22.62 28.86
N ASN A 547 -16.01 21.76 27.84
CA ASN A 547 -15.32 20.47 27.93
C ASN A 547 -13.78 20.59 27.83
N MET A 548 -13.22 21.78 27.62
CA MET A 548 -11.77 21.99 27.62
C MET A 548 -11.19 21.94 29.04
N THR A 549 -10.00 21.36 29.17
CA THR A 549 -9.28 21.19 30.46
C THR A 549 -8.86 22.51 31.10
N ASP A 550 -8.75 23.59 30.31
CA ASP A 550 -8.39 24.92 30.77
C ASP A 550 -9.58 25.91 30.64
N PRO A 551 -10.20 26.29 31.78
CA PRO A 551 -11.34 27.20 31.80
C PRO A 551 -11.06 28.58 31.19
N GLU A 552 -9.81 29.08 31.27
CA GLU A 552 -9.46 30.38 30.70
C GLU A 552 -9.37 30.31 29.18
N THR A 553 -8.80 29.24 28.61
CA THR A 553 -8.82 29.01 27.16
C THR A 553 -10.25 28.91 26.64
N ALA A 554 -11.14 28.22 27.35
CA ALA A 554 -12.54 28.06 26.97
C ALA A 554 -13.30 29.39 26.93
N LYS A 555 -13.00 30.31 27.86
CA LYS A 555 -13.54 31.68 27.86
C LYS A 555 -12.96 32.53 26.74
N ALA A 556 -11.64 32.49 26.55
CA ALA A 556 -10.96 33.22 25.49
C ALA A 556 -11.46 32.81 24.09
N ALA A 557 -11.58 31.50 23.86
CA ALA A 557 -12.10 30.93 22.63
C ALA A 557 -13.56 31.34 22.40
N GLN A 558 -14.42 31.18 23.42
CA GLN A 558 -15.82 31.58 23.35
C GLN A 558 -15.97 33.06 22.97
N TRP A 559 -15.24 33.94 23.66
CA TRP A 559 -15.30 35.37 23.39
C TRP A 559 -14.78 35.70 21.98
N CYS A 560 -13.64 35.13 21.56
CA CYS A 560 -13.10 35.35 20.21
C CYS A 560 -14.06 34.87 19.10
N VAL A 561 -14.78 33.78 19.33
CA VAL A 561 -15.80 33.26 18.39
C VAL A 561 -17.03 34.18 18.35
N GLU A 562 -17.49 34.68 19.50
CA GLU A 562 -18.61 35.62 19.59
C GLU A 562 -18.34 36.94 18.87
N GLN A 563 -17.11 37.46 18.97
CA GLN A 563 -16.69 38.65 18.24
C GLN A 563 -16.40 38.37 16.75
N GLY A 564 -16.48 37.09 16.34
CA GLY A 564 -16.18 36.65 14.97
C GLY A 564 -14.70 36.73 14.62
N TYR A 565 -13.78 36.82 15.58
CA TYR A 565 -12.33 36.82 15.34
C TYR A 565 -11.81 35.43 15.01
N LEU A 566 -12.38 34.40 15.64
CA LEU A 566 -12.08 32.99 15.39
C LEU A 566 -13.33 32.24 14.95
N ASP A 567 -13.14 31.16 14.22
CA ASP A 567 -14.22 30.34 13.66
C ASP A 567 -14.85 29.43 14.73
N ALA A 568 -16.14 29.10 14.55
CA ALA A 568 -16.90 28.27 15.50
C ALA A 568 -16.42 26.81 15.59
N ASP A 569 -15.63 26.35 14.61
CA ASP A 569 -14.98 25.03 14.59
C ASP A 569 -13.62 25.03 15.35
N PHE A 570 -13.48 25.93 16.32
CA PHE A 570 -12.27 26.14 17.12
C PHE A 570 -11.72 24.83 17.70
N ASP A 571 -10.44 24.60 17.47
CA ASP A 571 -9.66 23.48 17.98
C ASP A 571 -8.40 24.04 18.67
N PRO A 572 -8.26 23.87 20.00
CA PRO A 572 -7.24 24.55 20.79
C PRO A 572 -5.81 24.18 20.36
N ASP A 573 -5.62 22.96 19.86
CA ASP A 573 -4.32 22.44 19.43
C ASP A 573 -4.06 22.69 17.94
N ARG A 574 -5.07 23.17 17.20
CA ARG A 574 -4.94 23.50 15.78
C ARG A 574 -3.86 24.58 15.62
N TRP A 575 -2.81 24.20 14.90
CA TRP A 575 -1.71 25.10 14.58
C TRP A 575 -2.23 26.33 13.84
N THR A 576 -1.73 27.51 14.20
CA THR A 576 -2.14 28.77 13.59
C THR A 576 -0.97 29.41 12.86
N PRO A 577 -1.04 29.57 11.53
CA PRO A 577 0.04 30.21 10.77
C PRO A 577 0.17 31.69 11.17
N LYS A 578 1.39 32.24 11.06
CA LYS A 578 1.70 33.64 11.39
C LYS A 578 0.78 34.64 10.70
N PHE A 579 0.42 34.41 9.43
CA PHE A 579 -0.53 35.29 8.74
C PHE A 579 -1.93 35.27 9.38
N LYS A 580 -2.40 34.12 9.88
CA LYS A 580 -3.70 34.02 10.56
C LYS A 580 -3.65 34.72 11.92
N VAL A 581 -2.49 34.70 12.59
CA VAL A 581 -2.24 35.56 13.77
C VAL A 581 -2.37 37.04 13.38
N ILE A 582 -1.68 37.49 12.32
CA ILE A 582 -1.76 38.88 11.83
C ILE A 582 -3.20 39.26 11.46
N GLN A 583 -3.90 38.43 10.67
CA GLN A 583 -5.29 38.68 10.26
C GLN A 583 -6.23 38.77 11.46
N THR A 584 -6.13 37.82 12.40
CA THR A 584 -6.97 37.81 13.61
C THR A 584 -6.68 39.04 14.46
N TRP A 585 -5.40 39.42 14.57
CA TRP A 585 -4.98 40.59 15.32
C TRP A 585 -5.52 41.89 14.70
N ASN A 586 -5.35 42.09 13.40
CA ASN A 586 -5.87 43.26 12.69
C ASN A 586 -7.39 43.34 12.74
N LYS A 587 -8.08 42.18 12.74
CA LYS A 587 -9.53 42.12 12.90
C LYS A 587 -9.98 42.49 14.32
N ALA A 588 -9.24 42.06 15.34
CA ALA A 588 -9.57 42.32 16.74
C ALA A 588 -9.18 43.73 17.22
N PHE A 589 -8.06 44.24 16.70
CA PHE A 589 -7.48 45.53 17.06
C PHE A 589 -7.12 46.30 15.78
N PRO A 590 -8.12 46.75 15.00
CA PRO A 590 -7.85 47.58 13.84
C PRO A 590 -7.13 48.86 14.27
N LYS A 591 -5.99 49.17 13.65
CA LYS A 591 -5.26 50.42 13.90
C LYS A 591 -6.16 51.60 13.49
N GLN A 592 -6.24 52.63 14.34
CA GLN A 592 -7.03 53.85 14.11
C GLN A 592 -6.43 54.76 13.03
#